data_AF-A0A1P8YDI9-F1
#
_entry.id   AF-A0A1P8YDI9-F1
#
_cell.length_a   1.000
_cell.length_b   1.000
_cell.length_c   1.000
_cell.angle_alpha   90.00
_cell.angle_beta   90.00
_cell.angle_gamma   90.00
#
_symmetry.space_group_name_H-M   'P 1'
#
loop_
_entity.id
_entity.type
_entity.pdbx_description
1 polymer ?
#
loop_
_entity_poly.entity_id
_entity_poly.type
_entity_poly.pdbx_seq_one_letter_code
_entity_poly.pdbx_strand_id
1 'polypeptide(L)'
;MTTRKMTTRALGWVAATGALVAVPFGLATGTANAASHNWDGVAQCESGGNWGINTGNGYYGGLQFSQSTWTANGGSGSPHGASKAEQIRVAENTLASQGPGAWPHCGQYLTTATEDVAPEPAPAPSPAPRPLRSRSRPFPRSSPRPCLPSRPSRRPPPSRSSRRPTPPSRWRTSTASEIRSSS
;
A
#
# COMPACT_ATOMS: atom_id res chain seq x y z
N MET A 1 32.27 -0.51 41.92
CA MET A 1 30.99 -0.79 42.62
C MET A 1 30.48 0.51 43.22
N THR A 2 29.59 1.20 42.51
CA THR A 2 28.98 2.43 43.02
C THR A 2 27.47 2.28 42.89
N THR A 3 26.87 1.81 43.98
CA THR A 3 25.46 1.53 44.16
C THR A 3 24.72 2.82 44.53
N ARG A 4 23.73 3.26 43.74
CA ARG A 4 22.65 4.16 44.19
C ARG A 4 21.34 3.74 43.49
N LYS A 5 20.61 2.79 44.08
CA LYS A 5 19.35 2.97 44.84
C LYS A 5 18.12 3.22 43.95
N MET A 6 17.42 2.12 43.62
CA MET A 6 16.00 2.11 43.22
C MET A 6 15.12 2.31 44.46
N THR A 7 14.11 3.18 44.39
CA THR A 7 12.88 3.28 45.24
C THR A 7 12.28 4.67 44.98
N THR A 8 11.00 4.94 44.73
CA THR A 8 9.77 4.29 45.17
C THR A 8 8.61 4.73 44.27
N ARG A 9 7.69 3.78 44.04
CA ARG A 9 6.37 3.94 43.46
C ARG A 9 5.54 5.02 44.18
N ALA A 10 5.04 6.01 43.47
CA ALA A 10 3.91 6.80 43.93
C ALA A 10 2.61 6.23 43.36
N LEU A 11 1.95 5.37 44.15
CA LEU A 11 0.52 5.13 44.05
C LEU A 11 -0.18 6.44 44.41
N GLY A 12 -0.91 7.03 43.46
CA GLY A 12 -1.78 8.17 43.69
C GLY A 12 -3.13 7.93 43.05
N TRP A 13 -4.04 7.27 43.76
CA TRP A 13 -5.46 7.26 43.42
C TRP A 13 -6.05 8.61 43.86
N VAL A 14 -6.49 9.42 42.90
CA VAL A 14 -7.45 10.51 43.14
C VAL A 14 -8.62 10.27 42.22
N ALA A 15 -9.70 9.72 42.79
CA ALA A 15 -11.02 9.76 42.21
C ALA A 15 -11.59 11.17 42.42
N ALA A 16 -11.70 11.94 41.34
CA ALA A 16 -12.44 13.20 41.33
C ALA A 16 -13.53 13.10 40.27
N THR A 17 -14.75 12.86 40.75
CA THR A 17 -16.03 12.97 40.05
C THR A 17 -16.25 14.42 39.60
N GLY A 18 -15.96 14.70 38.33
CA GLY A 18 -16.35 15.92 37.66
C GLY A 18 -16.69 15.59 36.21
N ALA A 19 -17.96 15.73 35.83
CA ALA A 19 -18.41 15.59 34.45
C ALA A 19 -17.85 16.76 33.62
N LEU A 20 -16.60 16.62 33.17
CA LEU A 20 -16.07 17.39 32.07
C LEU A 20 -16.56 16.74 30.78
N VAL A 21 -17.23 17.54 29.95
CA VAL A 21 -17.63 17.18 28.60
C VAL A 21 -16.37 16.75 27.84
N ALA A 22 -16.16 15.43 27.77
CA ALA A 22 -15.13 14.83 26.95
C ALA A 22 -15.57 15.00 25.49
N VAL A 23 -15.25 16.14 24.90
CA VAL A 23 -15.05 16.19 23.45
C VAL A 23 -14.04 15.08 23.17
N PRO A 24 -14.36 14.05 22.37
CA PRO A 24 -13.32 13.22 21.83
C PRO A 24 -12.62 14.13 20.83
N PHE A 25 -11.70 14.96 21.32
CA PHE A 25 -10.56 15.35 20.52
C PHE A 25 -9.95 14.02 20.14
N GLY A 26 -10.23 13.61 18.90
CA GLY A 26 -9.67 12.41 18.35
C GLY A 26 -8.18 12.50 18.60
N LEU A 27 -7.71 11.71 19.56
CA LEU A 27 -6.35 11.25 19.53
C LEU A 27 -6.31 10.41 18.27
N ALA A 28 -6.05 11.09 17.15
CA ALA A 28 -5.31 10.49 16.08
C ALA A 28 -4.00 10.07 16.73
N THR A 29 -4.00 8.89 17.36
CA THR A 29 -2.85 8.01 17.37
C THR A 29 -2.66 7.59 15.92
N GLY A 30 -2.38 8.57 15.06
CA GLY A 30 -1.44 8.32 14.00
C GLY A 30 -0.27 7.74 14.74
N THR A 31 0.03 6.48 14.48
CA THR A 31 1.34 5.93 14.73
C THR A 31 2.26 6.82 13.90
N ALA A 32 2.62 7.99 14.43
CA ALA A 32 3.83 8.66 14.08
C ALA A 32 4.85 7.58 14.39
N ASN A 33 5.28 6.88 13.33
CA ASN A 33 6.55 6.22 13.33
C ASN A 33 7.50 7.39 13.55
N ALA A 34 7.68 7.76 14.82
CA ALA A 34 8.66 8.73 15.25
C ALA A 34 9.95 7.99 15.00
N ALA A 35 10.36 7.99 13.74
CA ALA A 35 11.71 7.78 13.34
C ALA A 35 12.48 8.77 14.18
N SER A 36 13.07 8.27 15.27
CA SER A 36 13.87 9.01 16.22
C SER A 36 15.21 9.43 15.59
N HIS A 37 15.24 9.55 14.26
CA HIS A 37 16.40 9.62 13.40
C HIS A 37 16.11 10.67 12.33
N ASN A 38 17.04 11.61 12.15
CA ASN A 38 16.86 12.70 11.19
C ASN A 38 17.17 12.21 9.76
N TRP A 39 16.23 11.48 9.17
CA TRP A 39 16.35 10.97 7.80
C TRP A 39 16.37 12.06 6.73
N ASP A 40 15.79 13.23 7.02
CA ASP A 40 15.90 14.39 6.14
C ASP A 40 17.33 14.93 6.09
N GLY A 41 18.02 14.98 7.23
CA GLY A 41 19.45 15.33 7.28
C GLY A 41 20.32 14.33 6.50
N VAL A 42 20.02 13.03 6.61
CA VAL A 42 20.69 12.00 5.82
C VAL A 42 20.42 12.20 4.33
N ALA A 43 19.16 12.36 3.93
CA ALA A 43 18.81 12.56 2.52
C ALA A 43 19.39 13.85 1.94
N GLN A 44 19.51 14.91 2.75
CA GLN A 44 20.16 16.15 2.35
C GLN A 44 21.65 15.93 2.08
N CYS A 45 22.31 15.14 2.92
CA CYS A 45 23.72 14.81 2.79
C CYS A 45 23.98 13.84 1.61
N GLU A 46 23.09 12.87 1.38
CA GLU A 46 23.24 11.83 0.36
C GLU A 46 22.81 12.29 -1.05
N SER A 47 21.65 12.94 -1.17
CA SER A 47 21.06 13.29 -2.48
C SER A 47 20.70 14.76 -2.64
N GLY A 48 21.08 15.61 -1.68
CA GLY A 48 20.65 17.01 -1.64
C GLY A 48 19.15 17.17 -1.33
N GLY A 49 18.52 16.15 -0.74
CA GLY A 49 17.10 16.16 -0.36
C GLY A 49 16.15 15.68 -1.46
N ASN A 50 16.68 15.17 -2.58
CA ASN A 50 15.86 14.64 -3.67
C ASN A 50 15.50 13.17 -3.43
N TRP A 51 14.29 12.93 -2.95
CA TRP A 51 13.75 11.59 -2.67
C TRP A 51 13.44 10.75 -3.92
N GLY A 52 13.34 11.36 -5.09
CA GLY A 52 13.05 10.70 -6.36
C GLY A 52 14.26 10.54 -7.28
N ILE A 53 15.48 10.77 -6.76
CA ILE A 53 16.68 10.76 -7.60
C ILE A 53 16.95 9.37 -8.18
N ASN A 54 17.32 9.35 -9.45
CA ASN A 54 17.78 8.16 -10.16
C ASN A 54 18.78 8.60 -11.23
N THR A 55 20.05 8.69 -10.85
CA THR A 55 21.15 9.14 -11.70
C THR A 55 21.77 8.01 -12.53
N GLY A 56 21.32 6.77 -12.38
CA GLY A 56 21.89 5.61 -13.08
C GLY A 56 23.23 5.11 -12.52
N ASN A 57 23.61 5.55 -11.32
CA ASN A 57 24.81 5.12 -10.59
C ASN A 57 24.59 3.84 -9.74
N GLY A 58 23.45 3.16 -9.89
CA GLY A 58 23.09 1.96 -9.13
C GLY A 58 22.49 2.22 -7.74
N TYR A 59 22.33 3.49 -7.37
CA TYR A 59 21.68 3.94 -6.14
C TYR A 59 20.43 4.75 -6.48
N TYR A 60 19.44 4.68 -5.59
CA TYR A 60 18.11 5.22 -5.86
C TYR A 60 17.53 5.93 -4.63
N GLY A 61 16.77 6.99 -4.90
CA GLY A 61 15.99 7.70 -3.90
C GLY A 61 16.84 8.57 -2.96
N GLY A 62 16.17 9.15 -1.97
CA GLY A 62 16.76 10.20 -1.12
C GLY A 62 17.93 9.71 -0.26
N LEU A 63 17.87 8.44 0.14
CA LEU A 63 18.85 7.81 1.02
C LEU A 63 19.89 6.97 0.26
N GLN A 64 19.91 7.10 -1.07
CA GLN A 64 20.87 6.41 -1.94
C GLN A 64 20.90 4.89 -1.70
N PHE A 65 19.74 4.23 -1.72
CA PHE A 65 19.66 2.78 -1.55
C PHE A 65 20.14 2.03 -2.79
N SER A 66 20.89 0.95 -2.60
CA SER A 66 21.04 -0.08 -3.63
C SER A 66 19.77 -0.94 -3.72
N GLN A 67 19.46 -1.42 -4.92
CA GLN A 67 18.25 -2.22 -5.14
C GLN A 67 18.24 -3.52 -4.32
N SER A 68 19.40 -4.13 -4.08
CA SER A 68 19.55 -5.33 -3.25
C SER A 68 19.25 -5.06 -1.77
N THR A 69 19.74 -3.95 -1.24
CA THR A 69 19.46 -3.54 0.16
C THR A 69 17.99 -3.19 0.32
N TRP A 70 17.41 -2.49 -0.66
CA TRP A 70 15.99 -2.14 -0.66
C TRP A 70 15.11 -3.37 -0.49
N THR A 71 15.29 -4.37 -1.34
CA THR A 71 14.47 -5.59 -1.31
C THR A 71 14.76 -6.43 -0.07
N ALA A 72 16.02 -6.51 0.37
CA ALA A 72 16.40 -7.25 1.58
C ALA A 72 15.74 -6.68 2.86
N ASN A 73 15.49 -5.37 2.90
CA ASN A 73 14.88 -4.69 4.05
C ASN A 73 13.36 -4.50 3.91
N GLY A 74 12.74 -5.23 2.97
CA GLY A 74 11.29 -5.28 2.79
C GLY A 74 10.72 -4.16 1.92
N GLY A 75 11.55 -3.46 1.15
CA GLY A 75 11.11 -2.53 0.13
C GLY A 75 10.58 -3.25 -1.11
N SER A 76 9.49 -2.74 -1.67
CA SER A 76 8.90 -3.25 -2.93
C SER A 76 9.16 -2.28 -4.09
N GLY A 77 9.29 -2.80 -5.31
CA GLY A 77 9.60 -1.97 -6.49
C GLY A 77 10.98 -1.30 -6.40
N SER A 78 11.09 -0.05 -6.83
CA SER A 78 12.34 0.73 -6.83
C SER A 78 12.29 1.88 -5.83
N PRO A 79 13.38 2.19 -5.09
CA PRO A 79 13.37 3.24 -4.07
C PRO A 79 12.96 4.62 -4.60
N HIS A 80 13.41 5.01 -5.79
CA HIS A 80 13.09 6.30 -6.41
C HIS A 80 11.59 6.46 -6.77
N GLY A 81 10.87 5.34 -6.94
CA GLY A 81 9.42 5.33 -7.19
C GLY A 81 8.59 5.18 -5.91
N ALA A 82 9.24 4.92 -4.78
CA ALA A 82 8.60 4.79 -3.49
C ALA A 82 8.41 6.17 -2.84
N SER A 83 7.35 6.31 -2.04
CA SER A 83 7.14 7.53 -1.26
C SER A 83 8.28 7.73 -0.25
N LYS A 84 8.53 8.99 0.14
CA LYS A 84 9.49 9.31 1.21
C LYS A 84 9.24 8.47 2.48
N ALA A 85 7.97 8.33 2.87
CA ALA A 85 7.60 7.55 4.05
C ALA A 85 7.98 6.06 3.91
N GLU A 86 7.79 5.48 2.73
CA GLU A 86 8.21 4.11 2.44
C GLU A 86 9.72 3.97 2.44
N GLN A 87 10.44 4.96 1.90
CA GLN A 87 11.90 4.98 1.95
C GLN A 87 12.42 5.05 3.39
N ILE A 88 11.83 5.87 4.24
CA ILE A 88 12.15 5.96 5.67
C ILE A 88 11.84 4.63 6.38
N ARG A 89 10.69 4.01 6.10
CA ARG A 89 10.35 2.71 6.71
C ARG A 89 11.40 1.64 6.41
N VAL A 90 11.86 1.56 5.15
CA VAL A 90 12.90 0.61 4.75
C VAL A 90 14.25 1.00 5.39
N ALA A 91 14.52 2.30 5.51
CA ALA A 91 15.72 2.80 6.18
C ALA A 91 15.79 2.46 7.66
N GLU A 92 14.65 2.53 8.36
CA GLU A 92 14.55 2.07 9.75
C GLU A 92 14.85 0.58 9.88
N ASN A 93 14.37 -0.24 8.94
CA ASN A 93 14.70 -1.67 8.92
C ASN A 93 16.19 -1.90 8.66
N THR A 94 16.80 -1.15 7.74
CA THR A 94 18.24 -1.20 7.48
C THR A 94 19.04 -0.75 8.71
N LEU A 95 18.62 0.32 9.38
CA LEU A 95 19.23 0.82 10.60
C LEU A 95 19.14 -0.19 11.74
N ALA A 96 18.00 -0.86 11.90
CA ALA A 96 17.84 -1.94 12.87
C ALA A 96 18.73 -3.15 12.58
N SER A 97 19.01 -3.43 11.31
CA SER A 97 19.78 -4.61 10.89
C SER A 97 21.29 -4.36 10.87
N GLN A 98 21.72 -3.18 10.41
CA GLN A 98 23.13 -2.86 10.12
C GLN A 98 23.68 -1.75 11.04
N GLY A 99 22.82 -1.03 11.75
CA GLY A 99 23.21 0.15 12.51
C GLY A 99 23.51 1.37 11.64
N PRO A 100 23.93 2.49 12.25
CA PRO A 100 24.20 3.75 11.53
C PRO A 100 25.37 3.64 10.55
N GLY A 101 26.18 2.57 10.62
CA GLY A 101 27.28 2.29 9.70
C GLY A 101 26.85 2.01 8.25
N ALA A 102 25.55 1.77 8.00
CA ALA A 102 25.01 1.72 6.64
C ALA A 102 25.14 3.06 5.89
N TRP A 103 25.26 4.18 6.61
CA TRP A 103 25.52 5.51 6.08
C TRP A 103 26.81 6.07 6.67
N PRO A 104 28.00 5.70 6.16
CA PRO A 104 29.28 6.03 6.81
C PRO A 104 29.58 7.54 6.90
N HIS A 105 29.12 8.34 5.93
CA HIS A 105 29.36 9.78 5.91
C HIS A 105 28.18 10.61 6.43
N CYS A 106 26.95 10.16 6.15
CA CYS A 106 25.74 10.89 6.50
C CYS A 106 25.04 10.32 7.75
N GLY A 107 25.50 9.19 8.31
CA GLY A 107 24.91 8.55 9.49
C GLY A 107 25.03 9.36 10.78
N GLN A 108 25.85 10.41 10.80
CA GLN A 108 25.93 11.37 11.91
C GLN A 108 24.55 11.94 12.29
N TYR A 109 23.68 12.19 11.30
CA TYR A 109 22.32 12.69 11.50
C TYR A 109 21.36 11.65 12.11
N LEU A 110 21.75 10.37 12.16
CA LEU A 110 20.97 9.31 12.79
C LEU A 110 21.18 9.27 14.31
N THR A 111 22.26 9.86 14.82
CA THR A 111 22.62 9.81 16.25
C THR A 111 22.17 11.04 17.05
N THR A 112 21.75 12.11 16.38
CA THR A 112 21.47 13.43 16.98
C THR A 112 19.99 13.70 17.27
N ALA A 113 19.08 12.80 16.93
CA ALA A 113 17.64 13.08 16.95
C ALA A 113 16.96 12.93 18.33
N THR A 114 17.71 13.20 19.41
CA THR A 114 17.13 13.27 20.77
C THR A 114 16.62 14.67 21.14
N GLU A 115 16.90 15.71 20.37
CA GLU A 115 16.57 17.09 20.79
C GLU A 115 15.68 17.79 19.75
N ASP A 116 14.40 17.91 20.11
CA ASP A 116 13.49 19.01 19.79
C ASP A 116 13.47 19.55 18.36
N VAL A 117 12.78 18.86 17.44
CA VAL A 117 12.07 19.53 16.35
C VAL A 117 10.69 18.89 16.21
N ALA A 118 9.67 19.59 16.71
CA ALA A 118 8.28 19.28 16.39
C ALA A 118 8.12 19.25 14.87
N PRO A 119 7.59 18.16 14.27
CA PRO A 119 7.50 18.05 12.82
C PRO A 119 6.63 19.18 12.27
N GLU A 120 7.23 20.06 11.48
CA GLU A 120 6.49 20.98 10.63
C GLU A 120 5.56 20.13 9.73
N PRO A 121 4.25 20.43 9.68
CA PRO A 121 3.30 19.61 8.93
C PRO A 121 3.74 19.50 7.47
N ALA A 122 3.96 18.26 7.01
CA ALA A 122 4.26 17.97 5.62
C ALA A 122 3.24 18.68 4.70
N PRO A 123 3.69 19.30 3.59
CA PRO A 123 2.76 19.86 2.63
C PRO A 123 1.82 18.75 2.13
N ALA A 124 0.51 19.02 2.20
CA ALA A 124 -0.54 18.09 1.83
C ALA A 124 -0.27 17.48 0.44
N PRO A 125 -0.54 16.18 0.23
CA PRO A 125 -0.37 15.55 -1.07
C PRO A 125 -1.16 16.32 -2.12
N SER A 126 -0.49 16.73 -3.21
CA SER A 126 -1.13 17.31 -4.39
C SER A 126 -2.30 16.41 -4.80
N PRO A 127 -3.52 16.95 -4.98
CA PRO A 127 -4.68 16.13 -5.31
C PRO A 127 -4.45 15.44 -6.64
N ALA A 128 -4.61 14.12 -6.67
CA ALA A 128 -4.66 13.33 -7.89
C ALA A 128 -5.65 13.96 -8.89
N PRO A 129 -5.37 13.91 -10.21
CA PRO A 129 -6.31 14.41 -11.21
C PRO A 129 -7.65 13.68 -11.05
N ARG A 130 -8.71 14.44 -10.78
CA ARG A 130 -10.07 13.89 -10.65
C ARG A 130 -10.41 13.11 -11.92
N PRO A 131 -10.96 11.89 -11.82
CA PRO A 131 -11.57 11.27 -12.99
C PRO A 131 -12.66 12.21 -13.49
N LEU A 132 -12.56 12.63 -14.75
CA LEU A 132 -13.62 13.39 -15.42
C LEU A 132 -14.91 12.60 -15.25
N ARG A 133 -15.82 13.17 -14.47
CA ARG A 133 -17.14 12.62 -14.17
C ARG A 133 -17.83 12.39 -15.51
N SER A 134 -17.88 11.14 -15.96
CA SER A 134 -18.67 10.72 -17.11
C SER A 134 -20.07 11.29 -16.93
N ARG A 135 -20.42 12.25 -17.79
CA ARG A 135 -21.69 12.95 -17.80
C ARG A 135 -22.76 11.90 -18.06
N SER A 136 -23.36 11.36 -16.99
CA SER A 136 -24.48 10.44 -17.07
C SER A 136 -25.57 11.12 -17.90
N ARG A 137 -25.82 10.59 -19.10
CA ARG A 137 -26.94 11.00 -19.94
C ARG A 137 -28.24 10.83 -19.13
N PRO A 138 -29.17 11.79 -19.14
CA PRO A 138 -30.49 11.59 -18.56
C PRO A 138 -31.20 10.46 -19.33
N PHE A 139 -31.65 9.44 -18.60
CA PHE A 139 -32.58 8.45 -19.14
C PHE A 139 -33.90 9.15 -19.51
N PRO A 140 -34.48 8.93 -20.70
CA PRO A 140 -35.81 9.43 -21.02
C PRO A 140 -36.84 8.73 -20.12
N ARG A 141 -37.57 9.54 -19.35
CA ARG A 141 -38.69 9.13 -18.49
C ARG A 141 -39.73 8.39 -19.35
N SER A 142 -40.04 7.16 -18.99
CA SER A 142 -41.08 6.36 -19.63
C SER A 142 -42.46 6.98 -19.43
N SER A 143 -43.14 7.34 -20.52
CA SER A 143 -44.53 7.82 -20.50
C SER A 143 -45.52 6.70 -20.13
N PRO A 144 -46.60 6.99 -19.40
CA PRO A 144 -47.63 6.00 -19.10
C PRO A 144 -48.47 5.70 -20.35
N ARG A 145 -48.66 4.41 -20.64
CA ARG A 145 -49.48 3.91 -21.76
C ARG A 145 -50.97 4.03 -21.41
N PRO A 146 -51.85 4.50 -22.31
CA PRO A 146 -53.29 4.38 -22.14
C PRO A 146 -53.75 2.93 -22.33
N CYS A 147 -54.68 2.48 -21.48
CA CYS A 147 -55.37 1.20 -21.59
C CYS A 147 -56.21 1.15 -22.88
N LEU A 148 -56.10 0.04 -23.63
CA LEU A 148 -57.06 -0.34 -24.66
C LEU A 148 -57.40 -1.84 -24.58
N PRO A 149 -58.60 -2.24 -25.06
CA PRO A 149 -59.35 -3.38 -24.56
C PRO A 149 -59.00 -4.73 -25.19
N SER A 150 -59.37 -5.78 -24.44
CA SER A 150 -59.21 -7.20 -24.69
C SER A 150 -59.75 -7.68 -26.04
N ARG A 151 -58.98 -8.53 -26.74
CA ARG A 151 -59.44 -9.33 -27.89
C ARG A 151 -59.30 -10.84 -27.61
N PRO A 152 -60.18 -11.67 -28.20
CA PRO A 152 -60.48 -13.02 -27.70
C PRO A 152 -59.46 -14.08 -28.10
N SER A 153 -59.38 -15.08 -27.22
CA SER A 153 -58.58 -16.29 -27.26
C SER A 153 -58.64 -17.03 -28.60
N ARG A 154 -57.48 -17.27 -29.22
CA ARG A 154 -57.33 -18.26 -30.29
C ARG A 154 -56.45 -19.41 -29.79
N ARG A 155 -57.00 -20.62 -29.95
CA ARG A 155 -56.55 -21.95 -29.54
C ARG A 155 -55.06 -22.24 -29.81
N PRO A 156 -54.37 -23.02 -28.95
CA PRO A 156 -53.00 -23.47 -29.20
C PRO A 156 -52.96 -24.65 -30.21
N PRO A 157 -51.98 -24.70 -31.14
CA PRO A 157 -51.62 -25.93 -31.84
C PRO A 157 -50.77 -26.87 -30.94
N PRO A 158 -50.79 -28.19 -31.20
CA PRO A 158 -50.21 -29.19 -30.30
C PRO A 158 -48.68 -29.16 -30.24
N SER A 159 -48.20 -29.42 -29.03
CA SER A 159 -46.80 -29.61 -28.61
C SER A 159 -46.07 -30.66 -29.42
N ARG A 160 -44.97 -30.27 -30.09
CA ARG A 160 -43.97 -31.21 -30.59
C ARG A 160 -42.80 -31.29 -29.61
N SER A 161 -42.87 -32.35 -28.82
CA SER A 161 -41.86 -32.87 -27.92
C SER A 161 -40.46 -32.95 -28.53
N SER A 162 -39.49 -32.56 -27.71
CA SER A 162 -38.25 -33.28 -27.43
C SER A 162 -37.31 -33.59 -28.60
N ARG A 163 -36.09 -33.04 -28.53
CA ARG A 163 -34.84 -33.82 -28.38
C ARG A 163 -33.64 -32.88 -28.19
N ARG A 164 -32.95 -33.07 -27.08
CA ARG A 164 -31.55 -32.68 -26.84
C ARG A 164 -30.73 -34.00 -26.85
N PRO A 165 -29.39 -33.97 -26.67
CA PRO A 165 -28.30 -33.70 -27.61
C PRO A 165 -27.47 -34.97 -27.95
N THR A 166 -26.58 -34.89 -28.94
CA THR A 166 -25.42 -35.80 -29.06
C THR A 166 -24.17 -35.03 -29.50
N PRO A 167 -23.05 -35.07 -28.74
CA PRO A 167 -21.73 -34.75 -29.26
C PRO A 167 -21.02 -36.03 -29.76
N PRO A 168 -20.40 -36.04 -30.95
CA PRO A 168 -19.54 -37.15 -31.33
C PRO A 168 -18.13 -37.02 -30.75
N SER A 169 -17.82 -38.00 -29.88
CA SER A 169 -16.69 -38.96 -30.00
C SER A 169 -15.25 -38.46 -30.13
N ARG A 170 -14.52 -38.70 -29.02
CA ARG A 170 -13.09 -39.05 -28.92
C ARG A 170 -12.54 -39.85 -30.11
N TRP A 171 -11.32 -39.48 -30.53
CA TRP A 171 -10.27 -40.37 -31.07
C TRP A 171 -9.07 -40.22 -30.12
N ARG A 172 -8.79 -41.15 -29.21
CA ARG A 172 -8.08 -42.44 -29.36
C ARG A 172 -6.66 -42.27 -29.94
N THR A 173 -5.72 -42.27 -28.99
CA THR A 173 -4.33 -42.73 -29.00
C THR A 173 -3.89 -43.62 -30.17
N SER A 174 -2.71 -43.35 -30.72
CA SER A 174 -1.80 -44.39 -31.22
C SER A 174 -0.35 -44.05 -30.90
N THR A 175 0.23 -44.88 -30.03
CA THR A 175 1.65 -45.03 -29.74
C THR A 175 2.14 -46.23 -30.56
N ALA A 176 3.20 -46.07 -31.35
CA ALA A 176 4.07 -47.12 -31.91
C ALA A 176 5.27 -46.37 -32.52
N SER A 177 6.54 -46.47 -32.12
CA SER A 177 7.36 -47.58 -31.61
C SER A 177 7.49 -48.74 -32.59
N GLU A 178 8.32 -48.55 -33.62
CA GLU A 178 8.92 -49.63 -34.45
C GLU A 178 10.26 -49.10 -34.99
N ILE A 179 11.41 -49.46 -34.40
CA ILE A 179 12.29 -50.61 -34.69
C ILE A 179 13.17 -50.42 -35.96
N ARG A 180 14.48 -50.25 -35.70
CA ARG A 180 15.66 -50.98 -36.24
C ARG A 180 15.68 -51.33 -37.75
N SER A 181 16.67 -50.81 -38.47
CA SER A 181 17.72 -51.56 -39.22
C SER A 181 18.31 -50.78 -40.41
N SER A 182 19.64 -50.89 -40.56
CA SER A 182 20.46 -50.77 -41.79
C SER A 182 20.65 -49.35 -42.38
N SER A 183 21.83 -48.84 -42.70
CA SER A 183 23.20 -49.39 -42.89
C SER A 183 24.23 -48.29 -42.67
#